data_AF-A0A179BC10-F1
#
_entry.id   AF-A0A179BC10-F1
#
_cell.length_a   1.000
_cell.length_b   1.000
_cell.length_c   1.000
_cell.angle_alpha   90.00
_cell.angle_beta   90.00
_cell.angle_gamma   90.00
#
_symmetry.space_group_name_H-M   'P 1'
#
loop_
_entity.id
_entity.type
_entity.pdbx_description
1 polymer ?
#
loop_
_entity_poly.entity_id
_entity_poly.type
_entity_poly.pdbx_seq_one_letter_code
_entity_poly.pdbx_strand_id
1 'polypeptide(L)'
;WVLLLNSAATWWKLIIPAATVCVLLSFSWHPENLQLHHSQGSLEGMFTAVASAGIIFSFFGFRQAIDLAGESRNPGRSIPIAVIGSVLIGTMLYEGLQFAFLMAVNPADLAHGGWSHLAFAGLTGPFAALAAAVGAAWWGVILYVDALVSPAGTAFIYTTSSARITMAVGEMGSAPRGLARINDRGVPWIALLTVYAVGALFFFPFPSWQKLVGYISSVTVLSYSLGPIVLLQLRRAMPDAVRPFRLRGAEILAPAAFVVANWIIFWAGLDTLSFTFSALTILMVVFLVYHYVLAKERRAQSLGWRYAWWVLPYFAGLWICSYLGPQNLGGRGLLPFFWDMAVLAAFSLVILFVALRTTVADQVMRDYVESLNAVPEAAP
;
A
#
# COMPACT_ATOMS: atom_id res chain seq x y z
N TRP A 1 26.81 7.81 6.55
CA TRP A 1 26.48 6.60 7.34
C TRP A 1 25.06 6.10 7.12
N VAL A 2 24.01 6.88 7.40
CA VAL A 2 22.59 6.44 7.21
C VAL A 2 22.30 5.95 5.78
N LEU A 3 22.74 6.69 4.76
CA LEU A 3 22.57 6.27 3.36
C LEU A 3 23.30 4.96 3.04
N LEU A 4 24.50 4.75 3.59
CA LEU A 4 25.29 3.52 3.41
C LEU A 4 24.58 2.32 4.07
N LEU A 5 24.06 2.50 5.28
CA LEU A 5 23.28 1.47 5.97
C LEU A 5 22.03 1.11 5.17
N ASN A 6 21.31 2.10 4.64
CA ASN A 6 20.15 1.86 3.81
C ASN A 6 20.49 1.14 2.49
N SER A 7 21.58 1.55 1.82
CA SER A 7 22.04 0.88 0.60
C SER A 7 22.49 -0.56 0.86
N ALA A 8 23.24 -0.82 1.93
CA ALA A 8 23.66 -2.15 2.33
C ALA A 8 22.46 -3.04 2.67
N ALA A 9 21.53 -2.51 3.47
CA ALA A 9 20.28 -3.19 3.75
C ALA A 9 19.52 -3.49 2.47
N THR A 10 19.42 -2.56 1.51
CA THR A 10 18.73 -2.76 0.23
C THR A 10 19.34 -3.91 -0.58
N TRP A 11 20.66 -3.93 -0.73
CA TRP A 11 21.34 -5.03 -1.43
C TRP A 11 21.13 -6.36 -0.74
N TRP A 12 21.17 -6.39 0.60
CA TRP A 12 20.88 -7.60 1.38
C TRP A 12 19.49 -8.18 1.05
N LYS A 13 18.43 -7.36 1.10
CA LYS A 13 17.04 -7.80 0.80
C LYS A 13 16.81 -8.19 -0.66
N LEU A 14 17.70 -7.82 -1.58
CA LEU A 14 17.62 -8.25 -2.97
C LEU A 14 18.41 -9.55 -3.19
N ILE A 15 19.61 -9.62 -2.62
CA ILE A 15 20.51 -10.76 -2.79
C ILE A 15 19.95 -12.01 -2.12
N ILE A 16 19.44 -11.92 -0.88
CA ILE A 16 18.99 -13.12 -0.16
C ILE A 16 17.81 -13.81 -0.87
N PRO A 17 16.72 -13.10 -1.24
CA PRO A 17 15.65 -13.74 -2.00
C PRO A 17 16.10 -14.25 -3.37
N ALA A 18 16.95 -13.52 -4.09
CA ALA A 18 17.44 -13.96 -5.39
C ALA A 18 18.31 -15.22 -5.28
N ALA A 19 19.18 -15.28 -4.28
CA ALA A 19 19.98 -16.46 -3.99
C ALA A 19 19.11 -17.62 -3.49
N THR A 20 17.99 -17.35 -2.79
CA THR A 20 17.03 -18.38 -2.39
C THR A 20 16.42 -19.08 -3.59
N VAL A 21 16.08 -18.35 -4.65
CA VAL A 21 15.64 -18.93 -5.93
C VAL A 21 16.70 -19.89 -6.46
N CYS A 22 17.95 -19.46 -6.56
CA CYS A 22 19.04 -20.29 -7.07
C CYS A 22 19.29 -21.52 -6.19
N VAL A 23 19.31 -21.37 -4.86
CA VAL A 23 19.56 -22.46 -3.91
C VAL A 23 18.46 -23.51 -4.00
N LEU A 24 17.19 -23.11 -3.93
CA LEU A 24 16.09 -24.08 -3.99
C LEU A 24 16.08 -24.85 -5.30
N LEU A 25 16.26 -24.17 -6.43
CA LEU A 25 16.30 -24.82 -7.76
C LEU A 25 17.53 -25.70 -7.97
N SER A 26 18.63 -25.46 -7.25
CA SER A 26 19.83 -26.30 -7.33
C SER A 26 19.71 -27.58 -6.51
N PHE A 27 18.90 -27.58 -5.45
CA PHE A 27 18.72 -28.71 -4.54
C PHE A 27 17.48 -29.56 -4.87
N SER A 28 16.46 -28.98 -5.50
CA SER A 28 15.21 -29.66 -5.81
C SER A 28 14.60 -29.16 -7.12
N TRP A 29 14.04 -30.08 -7.92
CA TRP A 29 13.47 -29.78 -9.23
C TRP A 29 12.33 -30.75 -9.58
N HIS A 30 11.10 -30.30 -9.34
CA HIS A 30 9.86 -31.06 -9.59
C HIS A 30 8.92 -30.32 -10.56
N PRO A 31 9.20 -30.35 -11.88
CA PRO A 31 8.39 -29.66 -12.90
C PRO A 31 6.96 -30.20 -13.00
N GLU A 32 6.71 -31.43 -12.56
CA GLU A 32 5.38 -32.04 -12.44
C GLU A 32 4.41 -31.21 -11.59
N ASN A 33 4.92 -30.43 -10.63
CA ASN A 33 4.10 -29.54 -9.81
C ASN A 33 3.42 -28.43 -10.61
N LEU A 34 3.94 -28.08 -11.80
CA LEU A 34 3.34 -27.12 -12.72
C LEU A 34 2.13 -27.71 -13.47
N GLN A 35 2.04 -29.06 -13.55
CA GLN A 35 1.01 -29.77 -14.29
C GLN A 35 -0.14 -30.25 -13.39
N LEU A 36 0.01 -30.19 -12.07
CA LEU A 36 -1.02 -30.53 -11.11
C LEU A 36 -2.26 -29.67 -11.39
N HIS A 37 -3.28 -30.31 -11.96
CA HIS A 37 -4.53 -29.66 -12.36
C HIS A 37 -5.11 -28.87 -11.18
N HIS A 38 -5.55 -27.64 -11.46
CA HIS A 38 -6.28 -26.73 -10.56
C HIS A 38 -7.65 -27.29 -10.12
N SER A 39 -7.77 -28.55 -9.75
CA SER A 39 -9.02 -29.16 -9.32
C SER A 39 -9.58 -28.53 -8.04
N GLN A 40 -8.79 -27.72 -7.32
CA GLN A 40 -9.20 -27.01 -6.10
C GLN A 40 -9.04 -25.48 -6.13
N GLY A 41 -8.46 -24.90 -7.18
CA GLY A 41 -8.24 -23.45 -7.27
C GLY A 41 -9.34 -22.75 -8.06
N SER A 42 -10.14 -21.89 -7.42
CA SER A 42 -11.10 -21.04 -8.13
C SER A 42 -10.42 -19.75 -8.62
N LEU A 43 -10.82 -19.25 -9.80
CA LEU A 43 -10.40 -17.93 -10.28
C LEU A 43 -10.73 -16.83 -9.25
N GLU A 44 -11.86 -16.97 -8.56
CA GLU A 44 -12.24 -16.09 -7.45
C GLU A 44 -11.18 -16.11 -6.33
N GLY A 45 -10.71 -17.30 -5.95
CA GLY A 45 -9.65 -17.48 -4.95
C GLY A 45 -8.34 -16.79 -5.32
N MET A 46 -7.99 -16.76 -6.62
CA MET A 46 -6.81 -16.03 -7.10
C MET A 46 -6.95 -14.53 -6.86
N PHE A 47 -8.11 -13.94 -7.17
CA PHE A 47 -8.36 -12.52 -6.96
C PHE A 47 -8.46 -12.16 -5.47
N THR A 48 -9.13 -12.97 -4.66
CA THR A 48 -9.23 -12.69 -3.22
C THR A 48 -7.87 -12.80 -2.51
N ALA A 49 -7.01 -13.72 -2.95
CA ALA A 49 -5.64 -13.85 -2.43
C ALA A 49 -4.79 -12.58 -2.66
N VAL A 50 -5.07 -11.79 -3.71
CA VAL A 50 -4.34 -10.53 -3.96
C VAL A 50 -4.39 -9.61 -2.75
N ALA A 51 -5.53 -9.53 -2.07
CA ALA A 51 -5.72 -8.70 -0.89
C ALA A 51 -5.51 -9.47 0.42
N SER A 52 -6.03 -10.71 0.53
CA SER A 52 -6.09 -11.44 1.80
C SER A 52 -4.80 -12.22 2.13
N ALA A 53 -4.04 -12.66 1.12
CA ALA A 53 -2.80 -13.41 1.32
C ALA A 53 -1.56 -12.52 1.43
N GLY A 54 -1.74 -11.19 1.43
CA GLY A 54 -0.64 -10.22 1.53
C GLY A 54 0.16 -10.04 0.25
N ILE A 55 -0.37 -10.46 -0.91
CA ILE A 55 0.30 -10.24 -2.20
C ILE A 55 0.43 -8.74 -2.48
N ILE A 56 -0.66 -7.96 -2.36
CA ILE A 56 -0.54 -6.51 -2.56
C ILE A 56 0.36 -5.86 -1.50
N PHE A 57 0.34 -6.38 -0.28
CA PHE A 57 1.17 -5.90 0.82
C PHE A 57 2.66 -6.08 0.52
N SER A 58 3.07 -7.17 -0.13
CA SER A 58 4.48 -7.38 -0.51
C SER A 58 4.97 -6.36 -1.53
N PHE A 59 4.08 -5.78 -2.33
CA PHE A 59 4.41 -4.72 -3.29
C PHE A 59 4.44 -3.31 -2.70
N PHE A 60 4.15 -3.13 -1.41
CA PHE A 60 4.28 -1.82 -0.78
C PHE A 60 5.75 -1.42 -0.60
N GLY A 61 6.01 -0.11 -0.62
CA GLY A 61 7.37 0.45 -0.51
C GLY A 61 7.73 1.45 -1.61
N PHE A 62 7.01 1.45 -2.74
CA PHE A 62 7.29 2.37 -3.84
C PHE A 62 6.96 3.84 -3.51
N ARG A 63 5.98 4.07 -2.62
CA ARG A 63 5.51 5.42 -2.25
C ARG A 63 6.55 6.21 -1.47
N GLN A 64 7.39 5.55 -0.68
CA GLN A 64 8.39 6.19 0.18
C GLN A 64 9.41 6.98 -0.66
N ALA A 65 9.67 6.56 -1.90
CA ALA A 65 10.49 7.32 -2.84
C ALA A 65 9.85 8.65 -3.27
N ILE A 66 8.51 8.73 -3.25
CA ILE A 66 7.73 9.94 -3.53
C ILE A 66 7.68 10.83 -2.29
N ASP A 67 7.44 10.25 -1.10
CA ASP A 67 7.38 11.02 0.15
C ASP A 67 8.73 11.73 0.46
N LEU A 68 9.84 11.13 0.02
CA LEU A 68 11.21 11.67 0.16
C LEU A 68 11.74 12.33 -1.12
N ALA A 69 10.87 12.61 -2.08
CA ALA A 69 11.21 13.22 -3.37
C ALA A 69 12.05 14.50 -3.24
N GLY A 70 11.73 15.35 -2.26
CA GLY A 70 12.39 16.62 -2.01
C GLY A 70 13.85 16.51 -1.57
N GLU A 71 14.28 15.34 -1.10
CA GLU A 71 15.68 15.07 -0.73
C GLU A 71 16.51 14.50 -1.89
N SER A 72 15.89 14.31 -3.07
CA SER A 72 16.57 13.76 -4.24
C SER A 72 17.34 14.84 -5.01
N ARG A 73 18.58 14.53 -5.42
CA ARG A 73 19.39 15.42 -6.28
C ARG A 73 18.78 15.65 -7.67
N ASN A 74 18.09 14.65 -8.22
CA ASN A 74 17.45 14.73 -9.53
C ASN A 74 16.08 14.03 -9.48
N PRO A 75 15.07 14.65 -8.86
CA PRO A 75 13.78 14.01 -8.61
C PRO A 75 13.07 13.63 -9.91
N GLY A 76 13.23 14.44 -10.97
CA GLY A 76 12.58 14.23 -12.26
C GLY A 76 12.95 12.92 -12.96
N ARG A 77 14.17 12.42 -12.75
CA ARG A 77 14.62 11.13 -13.27
C ARG A 77 14.63 10.02 -12.21
N SER A 78 15.04 10.34 -10.99
CA SER A 78 15.22 9.34 -9.93
C SER A 78 13.89 8.78 -9.41
N ILE A 79 12.85 9.61 -9.26
CA ILE A 79 11.57 9.15 -8.71
C ILE A 79 10.86 8.18 -9.66
N PRO A 80 10.70 8.45 -10.97
CA PRO A 80 10.08 7.48 -11.88
C PRO A 80 10.83 6.15 -11.92
N ILE A 81 12.17 6.19 -11.93
CA ILE A 81 13.00 4.99 -11.91
C ILE A 81 12.83 4.22 -10.60
N ALA A 82 12.80 4.92 -9.45
CA ALA A 82 12.62 4.27 -8.16
C ALA A 82 11.23 3.63 -8.03
N VAL A 83 10.16 4.33 -8.44
CA VAL A 83 8.78 3.84 -8.34
C VAL A 83 8.54 2.65 -9.28
N ILE A 84 8.83 2.81 -10.57
CA ILE A 84 8.59 1.74 -11.56
C ILE A 84 9.59 0.61 -11.39
N GLY A 85 10.86 0.93 -11.17
CA GLY A 85 11.93 -0.05 -11.01
C GLY A 85 11.75 -0.92 -9.77
N SER A 86 11.36 -0.35 -8.62
CA SER A 86 11.12 -1.15 -7.40
C SER A 86 9.99 -2.15 -7.59
N VAL A 87 8.89 -1.74 -8.23
CA VAL A 87 7.77 -2.64 -8.53
C VAL A 87 8.19 -3.74 -9.50
N LEU A 88 8.86 -3.40 -10.61
CA LEU A 88 9.29 -4.41 -11.60
C LEU A 88 10.31 -5.40 -11.04
N ILE A 89 11.31 -4.91 -10.29
CA ILE A 89 12.31 -5.77 -9.65
C ILE A 89 11.62 -6.67 -8.61
N GLY A 90 10.71 -6.11 -7.80
CA GLY A 90 9.89 -6.88 -6.85
C GLY A 90 9.08 -7.97 -7.55
N THR A 91 8.40 -7.64 -8.66
CA THR A 91 7.63 -8.61 -9.45
C THR A 91 8.51 -9.76 -9.92
N MET A 92 9.65 -9.48 -10.56
CA MET A 92 10.56 -10.52 -11.05
C MET A 92 11.06 -11.42 -9.91
N LEU A 93 11.39 -10.83 -8.76
CA LEU A 93 11.90 -11.54 -7.61
C LEU A 93 10.83 -12.43 -6.95
N TYR A 94 9.61 -11.92 -6.79
CA TYR A 94 8.51 -12.67 -6.18
C TYR A 94 8.00 -13.78 -7.08
N GLU A 95 7.91 -13.56 -8.40
CA GLU A 95 7.62 -14.63 -9.37
C GLU A 95 8.72 -15.69 -9.37
N GLY A 96 10.00 -15.29 -9.30
CA GLY A 96 11.12 -16.23 -9.18
C GLY A 96 11.05 -17.06 -7.90
N LEU A 97 10.73 -16.44 -6.77
CA LEU A 97 10.52 -17.14 -5.49
C LEU A 97 9.33 -18.09 -5.55
N GLN A 98 8.21 -17.67 -6.14
CA GLN A 98 7.03 -18.51 -6.30
C GLN A 98 7.34 -19.71 -7.19
N PHE A 99 8.02 -19.48 -8.31
CA PHE A 99 8.48 -20.55 -9.20
C PHE A 99 9.41 -21.51 -8.47
N ALA A 100 10.43 -21.02 -7.77
CA ALA A 100 11.34 -21.87 -6.99
C ALA A 100 10.61 -22.67 -5.91
N PHE A 101 9.63 -22.07 -5.24
CA PHE A 101 8.79 -22.76 -4.26
C PHE A 101 8.05 -23.93 -4.90
N LEU A 102 7.38 -23.70 -6.04
CA LEU A 102 6.65 -24.74 -6.77
C LEU A 102 7.57 -25.88 -7.20
N MET A 103 8.79 -25.58 -7.68
CA MET A 103 9.74 -26.61 -8.12
C MET A 103 10.38 -27.37 -6.96
N ALA A 104 10.49 -26.75 -5.78
CA ALA A 104 11.19 -27.34 -4.65
C ALA A 104 10.31 -28.21 -3.74
N VAL A 105 8.99 -28.00 -3.74
CA VAL A 105 8.03 -28.82 -2.98
C VAL A 105 8.05 -30.27 -3.47
N ASN A 106 8.20 -31.23 -2.55
CA ASN A 106 8.17 -32.64 -2.89
C ASN A 106 6.74 -33.06 -3.27
N PRO A 107 6.51 -33.68 -4.44
CA PRO A 107 5.17 -34.14 -4.85
C PRO A 107 4.50 -35.08 -3.85
N ALA A 108 5.28 -35.83 -3.06
CA ALA A 108 4.75 -36.70 -2.01
C ALA A 108 4.02 -35.92 -0.91
N ASP A 109 4.47 -34.70 -0.59
CA ASP A 109 3.82 -33.83 0.41
C ASP A 109 2.46 -33.32 -0.09
N LEU A 110 2.26 -33.28 -1.41
CA LEU A 110 1.01 -32.89 -2.05
C LEU A 110 0.05 -34.09 -2.23
N ALA A 111 0.53 -35.32 -2.09
CA ALA A 111 -0.29 -36.53 -2.27
C ALA A 111 -1.41 -36.64 -1.22
N HIS A 112 -1.21 -36.08 -0.03
CA HIS A 112 -2.16 -36.13 1.09
C HIS A 112 -2.95 -34.83 1.23
N GLY A 113 -3.83 -34.55 0.27
CA GLY A 113 -4.77 -33.42 0.33
C GLY A 113 -4.39 -32.21 -0.52
N GLY A 114 -3.30 -32.26 -1.28
CA GLY A 114 -2.89 -31.20 -2.20
C GLY A 114 -2.37 -29.94 -1.50
N TRP A 115 -2.38 -28.82 -2.22
CA TRP A 115 -1.83 -27.54 -1.76
C TRP A 115 -2.44 -26.99 -0.47
N SER A 116 -3.69 -27.34 -0.17
CA SER A 116 -4.40 -26.88 1.04
C SER A 116 -3.90 -27.55 2.33
N HIS A 117 -3.23 -28.70 2.21
CA HIS A 117 -2.68 -29.46 3.33
C HIS A 117 -1.16 -29.36 3.45
N LEU A 118 -0.51 -28.59 2.57
CA LEU A 118 0.93 -28.35 2.65
C LEU A 118 1.26 -27.58 3.94
N ALA A 119 1.82 -28.29 4.91
CA ALA A 119 2.19 -27.73 6.21
C ALA A 119 3.61 -28.18 6.59
N PHE A 120 4.45 -27.22 6.96
CA PHE A 120 5.77 -27.50 7.47
C PHE A 120 5.73 -27.49 9.01
N ALA A 121 5.61 -28.68 9.61
CA ALA A 121 5.54 -28.80 11.06
C ALA A 121 6.86 -28.36 11.73
N GLY A 122 6.77 -27.50 12.74
CA GLY A 122 7.91 -27.13 13.61
C GLY A 122 8.85 -26.04 13.08
N LEU A 123 8.67 -25.53 11.86
CA LEU A 123 9.48 -24.46 11.29
C LEU A 123 8.60 -23.25 10.92
N THR A 124 8.96 -22.07 11.42
CA THR A 124 8.30 -20.81 11.06
C THR A 124 8.86 -20.30 9.74
N GLY A 125 7.98 -19.92 8.80
CA GLY A 125 8.37 -19.37 7.51
C GLY A 125 8.50 -20.43 6.39
N PRO A 126 7.73 -20.32 5.30
CA PRO A 126 7.63 -21.37 4.28
C PRO A 126 8.95 -21.63 3.55
N PHE A 127 9.72 -20.58 3.23
CA PHE A 127 11.00 -20.74 2.53
C PHE A 127 12.11 -21.34 3.41
N ALA A 128 12.17 -20.99 4.70
CA ALA A 128 13.15 -21.56 5.62
C ALA A 128 12.87 -23.05 5.86
N ALA A 129 11.58 -23.39 6.02
CA ALA A 129 11.15 -24.76 6.13
C ALA A 129 11.44 -25.59 4.88
N LEU A 130 11.13 -25.03 3.70
CA LEU A 130 11.41 -25.69 2.43
C LEU A 130 12.92 -25.87 2.20
N ALA A 131 13.74 -24.87 2.54
CA ALA A 131 15.19 -24.97 2.47
C ALA A 131 15.72 -26.13 3.34
N ALA A 132 15.18 -26.32 4.54
CA ALA A 132 15.52 -27.47 5.38
C ALA A 132 15.05 -28.80 4.75
N ALA A 133 13.82 -28.85 4.21
CA ALA A 133 13.25 -30.04 3.60
C ALA A 133 14.03 -30.53 2.37
N VAL A 134 14.58 -29.62 1.56
CA VAL A 134 15.41 -29.97 0.39
C VAL A 134 16.88 -30.24 0.73
N GLY A 135 17.25 -30.24 2.02
CA GLY A 135 18.63 -30.51 2.48
C GLY A 135 19.55 -29.27 2.55
N ALA A 136 19.04 -28.07 2.31
CA ALA A 136 19.76 -26.80 2.40
C ALA A 136 19.50 -26.09 3.76
N ALA A 137 19.52 -26.81 4.88
CA ALA A 137 19.21 -26.25 6.20
C ALA A 137 20.08 -25.04 6.59
N TRP A 138 21.33 -24.98 6.11
CA TRP A 138 22.23 -23.84 6.28
C TRP A 138 21.66 -22.55 5.66
N TRP A 139 20.92 -22.67 4.55
CA TRP A 139 20.22 -21.55 3.92
C TRP A 139 19.00 -21.13 4.73
N GLY A 140 18.32 -22.08 5.39
CA GLY A 140 17.24 -21.78 6.34
C GLY A 140 17.68 -20.85 7.47
N VAL A 141 18.90 -21.02 8.00
CA VAL A 141 19.47 -20.11 9.01
C VAL A 141 19.67 -18.70 8.43
N ILE A 142 20.16 -18.58 7.19
CA ILE A 142 20.33 -17.30 6.51
C ILE A 142 18.97 -16.62 6.31
N LEU A 143 17.94 -17.37 5.94
CA LEU A 143 16.57 -16.86 5.81
C LEU A 143 16.00 -16.36 7.15
N TYR A 144 16.31 -17.00 8.27
CA TYR A 144 15.92 -16.50 9.59
C TYR A 144 16.65 -15.20 9.97
N VAL A 145 17.94 -15.09 9.65
CA VAL A 145 18.68 -13.83 9.82
C VAL A 145 18.09 -12.73 8.94
N ASP A 146 17.76 -13.06 7.69
CA ASP A 146 17.12 -12.13 6.76
C ASP A 146 15.74 -11.68 7.25
N ALA A 147 14.96 -12.58 7.86
CA ALA A 147 13.68 -12.25 8.49
C ALA A 147 13.80 -11.22 9.63
N LEU A 148 15.01 -10.98 10.17
CA LEU A 148 15.29 -9.87 11.09
C LEU A 148 15.81 -8.64 10.34
N VAL A 149 16.82 -8.80 9.48
CA VAL A 149 17.53 -7.70 8.81
C VAL A 149 16.65 -6.98 7.80
N SER A 150 15.92 -7.70 6.96
CA SER A 150 15.12 -7.14 5.87
C SER A 150 13.93 -6.31 6.40
N PRO A 151 13.10 -6.82 7.33
CA PRO A 151 12.05 -6.03 7.98
C PRO A 151 12.58 -4.86 8.79
N ALA A 152 13.73 -4.97 9.46
CA ALA A 152 14.35 -3.83 10.18
C ALA A 152 14.66 -2.66 9.23
N GLY A 153 15.17 -2.96 8.02
CA GLY A 153 15.37 -1.94 7.00
C GLY A 153 14.07 -1.31 6.51
N THR A 154 12.98 -2.08 6.41
CA THR A 154 11.65 -1.55 6.05
C THR A 154 11.10 -0.67 7.16
N ALA A 155 11.20 -1.11 8.42
CA ALA A 155 10.81 -0.34 9.59
C ALA A 155 11.53 1.01 9.63
N PHE A 156 12.84 1.03 9.39
CA PHE A 156 13.62 2.27 9.35
C PHE A 156 13.07 3.31 8.35
N ILE A 157 12.77 2.88 7.12
CA ILE A 157 12.22 3.78 6.08
C ILE A 157 10.81 4.24 6.47
N TYR A 158 9.94 3.31 6.89
CA TYR A 158 8.56 3.64 7.25
C TYR A 158 8.45 4.56 8.46
N THR A 159 9.28 4.36 9.48
CA THR A 159 9.36 5.27 10.63
C THR A 159 9.78 6.67 10.19
N THR A 160 10.75 6.77 9.28
CA THR A 160 11.23 8.06 8.73
C THR A 160 10.14 8.75 7.91
N SER A 161 9.53 8.05 6.95
CA SER A 161 8.51 8.62 6.07
C SER A 161 7.25 9.02 6.85
N SER A 162 6.81 8.18 7.78
CA SER A 162 5.61 8.44 8.57
C SER A 162 5.79 9.67 9.46
N ALA A 163 6.95 9.82 10.11
CA ALA A 163 7.24 11.01 10.90
C ALA A 163 7.24 12.30 10.06
N ARG A 164 7.77 12.26 8.82
CA ARG A 164 7.72 13.41 7.89
C ARG A 164 6.31 13.73 7.41
N ILE A 165 5.50 12.71 7.10
CA ILE A 165 4.09 12.92 6.73
C ILE A 165 3.33 13.56 7.91
N THR A 166 3.50 13.03 9.12
CA THR A 166 2.87 13.57 10.33
C THR A 166 3.32 15.00 10.63
N MET A 167 4.60 15.32 10.42
CA MET A 167 5.13 16.68 10.50
C MET A 167 4.44 17.62 9.51
N ALA A 168 4.33 17.22 8.24
CA ALA A 168 3.66 18.00 7.19
C ALA A 168 2.18 18.28 7.51
N VAL A 169 1.47 17.33 8.12
CA VAL A 169 0.10 17.55 8.62
C VAL A 169 0.07 18.63 9.71
N GLY A 170 1.09 18.71 10.55
CA GLY A 170 1.29 19.77 11.54
C GLY A 170 1.61 21.14 10.90
N GLU A 171 2.39 21.18 9.82
CA GLU A 171 2.74 22.39 9.07
C GLU A 171 1.54 22.98 8.34
N MET A 172 0.74 22.13 7.68
CA MET A 172 -0.56 22.52 7.12
C MET A 172 -1.55 22.96 8.22
N GLY A 173 -1.28 22.54 9.46
CA GLY A 173 -2.09 22.80 10.65
C GLY A 173 -3.47 22.16 10.58
N SER A 174 -3.54 21.01 9.91
CA SER A 174 -4.64 20.05 10.01
C SER A 174 -4.54 19.20 11.29
N ALA A 175 -3.42 19.30 12.01
CA ALA A 175 -3.17 18.70 13.32
C ALA A 175 -2.37 19.68 14.22
N PRO A 176 -2.15 19.37 15.51
CA PRO A 176 -1.41 20.25 16.42
C PRO A 176 -0.04 20.65 15.86
N ARG A 177 0.25 21.97 15.85
CA ARG A 177 1.52 22.54 15.36
C ARG A 177 2.76 21.95 16.04
N GLY A 178 2.62 21.37 17.24
CA GLY A 178 3.70 20.64 17.90
C GLY A 178 4.29 19.53 17.04
N LEU A 179 3.50 18.88 16.19
CA LEU A 179 3.98 17.83 15.27
C LEU A 179 4.99 18.35 14.24
N ALA A 180 4.96 19.65 13.93
CA ALA A 180 5.92 20.28 13.02
C ALA A 180 7.27 20.62 13.68
N ARG A 181 7.43 20.39 14.99
CA ARG A 181 8.68 20.73 15.69
C ARG A 181 9.80 19.77 15.30
N ILE A 182 10.84 20.33 14.70
CA ILE A 182 12.11 19.67 14.43
C ILE A 182 13.13 19.98 15.55
N ASN A 183 14.07 19.06 15.78
CA ASN A 183 15.23 19.31 16.63
C ASN A 183 16.42 19.86 15.81
N ASP A 184 17.54 20.16 16.48
CA ASP A 184 18.76 20.70 15.85
C ASP A 184 19.38 19.78 14.77
N ARG A 185 18.95 18.52 14.72
CA ARG A 185 19.38 17.52 13.73
C ARG A 185 18.38 17.34 12.58
N GLY A 186 17.33 18.17 12.52
CA GLY A 186 16.29 18.11 11.49
C GLY A 186 15.29 16.95 11.65
N VAL A 187 15.20 16.35 12.84
CA VAL A 187 14.28 15.23 13.12
C VAL A 187 12.97 15.76 13.74
N PRO A 188 11.80 15.46 13.17
CA PRO A 188 10.51 15.83 13.75
C PRO A 188 10.14 14.90 14.91
N TRP A 189 10.75 15.13 16.07
CA TRP A 189 10.73 14.18 17.19
C TRP A 189 9.35 13.98 17.83
N ILE A 190 8.49 15.01 17.85
CA ILE A 190 7.11 14.88 18.36
C ILE A 190 6.27 14.02 17.42
N ALA A 191 6.43 14.22 16.10
CA ALA A 191 5.78 13.38 15.10
C ALA A 191 6.28 11.92 15.22
N LEU A 192 7.59 11.72 15.42
CA LEU A 192 8.17 10.40 15.63
C LEU A 192 7.60 9.67 16.86
N LEU A 193 7.52 10.35 18.01
CA LEU A 193 6.89 9.79 19.22
C LEU A 193 5.41 9.49 19.01
N THR A 194 4.70 10.34 18.26
CA THR A 194 3.30 10.13 17.92
C THR A 194 3.12 8.89 17.07
N VAL A 195 3.94 8.72 16.02
CA VAL A 195 3.95 7.52 15.17
C VAL A 195 4.25 6.27 15.99
N TYR A 196 5.22 6.34 16.91
CA TYR A 196 5.52 5.23 17.81
C TYR A 196 4.35 4.86 18.72
N ALA A 197 3.74 5.85 19.40
CA ALA A 197 2.62 5.63 20.31
C ALA A 197 1.39 5.06 19.59
N VAL A 198 1.06 5.61 18.42
CA VAL A 198 -0.03 5.10 17.57
C VAL A 198 0.32 3.70 17.07
N GLY A 199 1.54 3.46 16.59
CA GLY A 199 2.00 2.13 16.17
C GLY A 199 1.88 1.08 17.28
N ALA A 200 2.32 1.42 18.51
CA ALA A 200 2.20 0.54 19.67
C ALA A 200 0.74 0.27 20.04
N LEU A 201 -0.13 1.28 20.00
CA LEU A 201 -1.57 1.11 20.23
C LEU A 201 -2.20 0.17 19.19
N PHE A 202 -1.87 0.34 17.91
CA PHE A 202 -2.31 -0.54 16.83
C PHE A 202 -1.66 -1.93 16.87
N PHE A 203 -0.66 -2.15 17.71
CA PHE A 203 -0.11 -3.47 17.96
C PHE A 203 -0.82 -4.18 19.14
N PHE A 204 -1.55 -3.44 19.98
CA PHE A 204 -1.97 -3.92 21.31
C PHE A 204 -3.48 -4.17 21.49
N PRO A 205 -4.27 -4.51 20.45
CA PRO A 205 -5.09 -5.72 20.56
C PRO A 205 -5.47 -6.36 19.21
N PHE A 206 -4.64 -6.23 18.16
CA PHE A 206 -5.06 -6.72 16.84
C PHE A 206 -5.05 -8.25 16.75
N PRO A 207 -6.09 -8.86 16.17
CA PRO A 207 -6.11 -10.29 15.85
C PRO A 207 -5.06 -10.63 14.79
N SER A 208 -4.89 -11.93 14.49
CA SER A 208 -3.87 -12.54 13.60
C SER A 208 -3.17 -11.62 12.58
N TRP A 209 -1.87 -11.84 12.36
CA TRP A 209 -1.04 -11.14 11.35
C TRP A 209 -1.75 -10.89 10.01
N GLN A 210 -2.52 -11.87 9.51
CA GLN A 210 -3.29 -11.76 8.27
C GLN A 210 -4.36 -10.66 8.30
N LYS A 211 -5.07 -10.48 9.41
CA LYS A 211 -6.07 -9.40 9.54
C LYS A 211 -5.40 -8.03 9.52
N LEU A 212 -4.26 -7.90 10.20
CA LEU A 212 -3.46 -6.67 10.17
C LEU A 212 -2.99 -6.34 8.75
N VAL A 213 -2.48 -7.33 8.01
CA VAL A 213 -2.09 -7.16 6.60
C VAL A 213 -3.27 -6.73 5.73
N GLY A 214 -4.45 -7.33 5.92
CA GLY A 214 -5.68 -6.94 5.23
C GLY A 214 -6.07 -5.48 5.47
N TYR A 215 -6.07 -5.05 6.74
CA TYR A 215 -6.42 -3.67 7.11
C TYR A 215 -5.41 -2.64 6.61
N ILE A 216 -4.11 -2.92 6.72
CA ILE A 216 -3.07 -2.02 6.19
C ILE A 216 -3.18 -1.94 4.68
N SER A 217 -3.45 -3.06 4.00
CA SER A 217 -3.61 -3.10 2.56
C SER A 217 -4.79 -2.29 2.07
N SER A 218 -5.97 -2.46 2.68
CA SER A 218 -7.17 -1.72 2.30
C SER A 218 -6.99 -0.21 2.49
N VAL A 219 -6.49 0.24 3.65
CA VAL A 219 -6.27 1.66 3.94
C VAL A 219 -5.24 2.27 3.00
N THR A 220 -4.14 1.55 2.75
CA THR A 220 -3.06 2.03 1.89
C THR A 220 -3.53 2.18 0.44
N VAL A 221 -4.22 1.17 -0.09
CA VAL A 221 -4.78 1.20 -1.46
C VAL A 221 -5.88 2.24 -1.60
N LEU A 222 -6.73 2.42 -0.59
CA LEU A 222 -7.71 3.51 -0.56
C LEU A 222 -7.03 4.88 -0.62
N SER A 223 -5.88 5.06 0.02
CA SER A 223 -5.11 6.31 -0.13
C SER A 223 -4.60 6.52 -1.55
N TYR A 224 -4.25 5.43 -2.27
CA TYR A 224 -3.77 5.48 -3.64
C TYR A 224 -4.87 5.81 -4.64
N SER A 225 -6.14 5.51 -4.33
CA SER A 225 -7.28 5.80 -5.22
C SER A 225 -7.49 7.32 -5.44
N LEU A 226 -6.96 8.17 -4.55
CA LEU A 226 -6.95 9.62 -4.74
C LEU A 226 -5.98 10.07 -5.84
N GLY A 227 -4.91 9.31 -6.09
CA GLY A 227 -3.87 9.64 -7.07
C GLY A 227 -4.40 9.87 -8.50
N PRO A 228 -5.21 8.94 -9.06
CA PRO A 228 -5.89 9.13 -10.34
C PRO A 228 -6.69 10.43 -10.46
N ILE A 229 -7.47 10.78 -9.44
CA ILE A 229 -8.32 11.97 -9.42
C ILE A 229 -7.44 13.23 -9.46
N VAL A 230 -6.43 13.28 -8.60
CA VAL A 230 -5.47 14.39 -8.52
C VAL A 230 -4.68 14.54 -9.83
N LEU A 231 -4.21 13.44 -10.41
CA LEU A 231 -3.47 13.46 -11.69
C LEU A 231 -4.31 14.04 -12.82
N LEU A 232 -5.55 13.59 -12.97
CA LEU A 232 -6.44 14.07 -14.03
C LEU A 232 -6.82 15.53 -13.81
N GLN A 233 -7.09 15.96 -12.57
CA GLN A 233 -7.38 17.35 -12.27
C GLN A 233 -6.17 18.26 -12.50
N LEU A 234 -4.96 17.88 -12.08
CA LEU A 234 -3.73 18.65 -12.33
C LEU A 234 -3.43 18.82 -13.82
N ARG A 235 -3.77 17.83 -14.65
CA ARG A 235 -3.61 17.94 -16.11
C ARG A 235 -4.58 18.92 -16.73
N ARG A 236 -5.81 18.98 -16.24
CA ARG A 236 -6.84 19.93 -16.70
C ARG A 236 -6.54 21.35 -16.23
N ALA A 237 -6.25 21.51 -14.94
CA ALA A 237 -6.01 22.81 -14.34
C ALA A 237 -4.71 23.47 -14.84
N MET A 238 -3.64 22.70 -15.08
CA MET A 238 -2.33 23.22 -15.48
C MET A 238 -1.77 22.48 -16.71
N PRO A 239 -2.37 22.61 -17.90
CA PRO A 239 -1.97 21.84 -19.08
C PRO A 239 -0.51 22.10 -19.48
N ASP A 240 -0.05 23.34 -19.36
CA ASP A 240 1.28 23.79 -19.81
C ASP A 240 2.39 23.66 -18.76
N ALA A 241 2.09 23.12 -17.57
CA ALA A 241 3.10 22.91 -16.54
C ALA A 241 4.25 22.02 -17.04
N VAL A 242 5.48 22.45 -16.75
CA VAL A 242 6.70 21.67 -17.03
C VAL A 242 6.70 20.41 -16.18
N ARG A 243 6.75 19.24 -16.83
CA ARG A 243 6.68 17.93 -16.17
C ARG A 243 7.93 17.13 -16.51
N PRO A 244 8.87 16.95 -15.57
CA PRO A 244 10.05 16.11 -15.80
C PRO A 244 9.68 14.67 -16.18
N PHE A 245 8.58 14.16 -15.63
CA PHE A 245 7.97 12.90 -16.04
C PHE A 245 6.50 13.11 -16.42
N ARG A 246 6.10 12.59 -17.59
CA ARG A 246 4.72 12.65 -18.08
C ARG A 246 4.22 11.25 -18.39
N LEU A 247 3.26 10.75 -17.60
CA LEU A 247 2.58 9.48 -17.84
C LEU A 247 1.79 9.53 -19.17
N ARG A 248 2.22 8.79 -20.18
CA ARG A 248 1.48 8.68 -21.45
C ARG A 248 0.19 7.88 -21.23
N GLY A 249 -0.91 8.29 -21.86
CA GLY A 249 -2.20 7.59 -21.71
C GLY A 249 -2.89 7.73 -20.34
N ALA A 250 -2.59 8.78 -19.56
CA ALA A 250 -3.18 8.93 -18.22
C ALA A 250 -4.71 8.99 -18.22
N GLU A 251 -5.36 9.41 -19.30
CA GLU A 251 -6.82 9.41 -19.43
C GLU A 251 -7.43 8.00 -19.40
N ILE A 252 -6.63 6.97 -19.69
CA ILE A 252 -7.04 5.56 -19.62
C ILE A 252 -6.44 4.91 -18.37
N LEU A 253 -5.15 5.15 -18.11
CA LEU A 253 -4.45 4.54 -16.98
C LEU A 253 -4.98 5.03 -15.62
N ALA A 254 -5.37 6.29 -15.48
CA ALA A 254 -5.88 6.80 -14.21
C ALA A 254 -7.26 6.20 -13.87
N PRO A 255 -8.27 6.18 -14.77
CA PRO A 255 -9.51 5.47 -14.50
C PRO A 255 -9.31 3.97 -14.25
N ALA A 256 -8.46 3.29 -15.03
CA ALA A 256 -8.15 1.89 -14.82
C ALA A 256 -7.53 1.64 -13.44
N ALA A 257 -6.56 2.47 -13.03
CA ALA A 257 -5.96 2.38 -11.70
C ALA A 257 -6.97 2.64 -10.58
N PHE A 258 -7.91 3.56 -10.76
CA PHE A 258 -8.99 3.81 -9.80
C PHE A 258 -9.91 2.59 -9.63
N VAL A 259 -10.31 1.97 -10.74
CA VAL A 259 -11.11 0.73 -10.76
C VAL A 259 -10.36 -0.42 -10.08
N VAL A 260 -9.10 -0.65 -10.45
CA VAL A 260 -8.28 -1.73 -9.87
C VAL A 260 -8.05 -1.52 -8.37
N ALA A 261 -7.80 -0.28 -7.93
CA ALA A 261 -7.70 0.03 -6.51
C ALA A 261 -8.99 -0.35 -5.76
N ASN A 262 -10.15 -0.06 -6.33
CA ASN A 262 -11.43 -0.42 -5.72
C ASN A 262 -11.69 -1.93 -5.72
N TRP A 263 -11.25 -2.67 -6.75
CA TRP A 263 -11.28 -4.14 -6.71
C TRP A 263 -10.39 -4.70 -5.60
N ILE A 264 -9.16 -4.20 -5.44
CA ILE A 264 -8.27 -4.66 -4.37
C ILE A 264 -8.87 -4.39 -2.98
N ILE A 265 -9.49 -3.22 -2.79
CA ILE A 265 -10.21 -2.90 -1.55
C ILE A 265 -11.35 -3.91 -1.36
N PHE A 266 -12.19 -4.11 -2.36
CA PHE A 266 -13.30 -5.06 -2.31
C PHE A 266 -12.86 -6.50 -1.99
N TRP A 267 -11.78 -6.99 -2.59
CA TRP A 267 -11.22 -8.31 -2.32
C TRP A 267 -10.72 -8.51 -0.89
N ALA A 268 -10.48 -7.43 -0.14
CA ALA A 268 -10.11 -7.51 1.28
C ALA A 268 -11.28 -7.97 2.18
N GLY A 269 -12.52 -7.95 1.66
CA GLY A 269 -13.71 -8.48 2.32
C GLY A 269 -14.46 -7.49 3.22
N LEU A 270 -15.71 -7.83 3.53
CA LEU A 270 -16.65 -6.96 4.23
C LEU A 270 -16.20 -6.62 5.65
N ASP A 271 -15.62 -7.57 6.39
CA ASP A 271 -15.12 -7.32 7.75
C ASP A 271 -14.00 -6.26 7.74
N THR A 272 -13.08 -6.38 6.79
CA THR A 272 -11.99 -5.42 6.56
C THR A 272 -12.52 -4.05 6.19
N LEU A 273 -13.49 -3.98 5.28
CA LEU A 273 -14.09 -2.72 4.85
C LEU A 273 -14.89 -2.06 5.98
N SER A 274 -15.65 -2.84 6.73
CA SER A 274 -16.45 -2.36 7.86
C SER A 274 -15.54 -1.78 8.94
N PHE A 275 -14.45 -2.47 9.29
CA PHE A 275 -13.45 -1.95 10.21
C PHE A 275 -12.78 -0.68 9.67
N THR A 276 -12.32 -0.71 8.42
CA THR A 276 -11.63 0.41 7.76
C THR A 276 -12.50 1.67 7.74
N PHE A 277 -13.74 1.58 7.26
CA PHE A 277 -14.63 2.73 7.18
C PHE A 277 -15.13 3.20 8.54
N SER A 278 -15.29 2.31 9.52
CA SER A 278 -15.58 2.71 10.91
C SER A 278 -14.41 3.49 11.51
N ALA A 279 -13.18 3.02 11.34
CA ALA A 279 -11.97 3.70 11.80
C ALA A 279 -11.80 5.07 11.12
N LEU A 280 -12.02 5.15 9.80
CA LEU A 280 -11.99 6.42 9.06
C LEU A 280 -13.08 7.40 9.51
N THR A 281 -14.28 6.89 9.82
CA THR A 281 -15.37 7.72 10.36
C THR A 281 -15.01 8.26 11.74
N ILE A 282 -14.44 7.44 12.62
CA ILE A 282 -13.95 7.87 13.93
C ILE A 282 -12.85 8.93 13.77
N LEU A 283 -11.86 8.69 12.90
CA LEU A 283 -10.79 9.65 12.63
C LEU A 283 -11.32 10.96 12.05
N MET A 284 -12.32 10.90 11.18
CA MET A 284 -13.00 12.09 10.65
C MET A 284 -13.68 12.86 11.79
N VAL A 285 -14.41 12.18 12.68
CA VAL A 285 -15.05 12.84 13.84
C VAL A 285 -14.00 13.48 14.75
N VAL A 286 -12.90 12.79 15.05
CA VAL A 286 -11.79 13.34 15.84
C VAL A 286 -11.20 14.58 15.16
N PHE A 287 -10.99 14.53 13.84
CA PHE A 287 -10.52 15.67 13.05
C PHE A 287 -11.49 16.86 13.09
N LEU A 288 -12.79 16.62 12.96
CA LEU A 288 -13.80 17.70 13.04
C LEU A 288 -13.89 18.30 14.45
N VAL A 289 -13.82 17.48 15.50
CA VAL A 289 -13.76 17.96 16.89
C VAL A 289 -12.51 18.83 17.07
N TYR A 290 -11.35 18.37 16.60
CA TYR A 290 -10.13 19.16 16.63
C TYR A 290 -10.29 20.50 15.90
N HIS A 291 -10.81 20.48 14.67
CA HIS A 291 -10.97 21.66 13.83
C HIS A 291 -11.95 22.69 14.43
N TYR A 292 -13.11 22.24 14.93
CA TYR A 292 -14.15 23.15 15.42
C TYR A 292 -14.02 23.55 16.89
N VAL A 293 -13.40 22.72 17.73
CA VAL A 293 -13.31 22.94 19.18
C VAL A 293 -11.93 23.46 19.60
N LEU A 294 -10.85 22.87 19.08
CA LEU A 294 -9.48 23.17 19.51
C LEU A 294 -8.80 24.21 18.60
N ALA A 295 -9.05 24.21 17.30
CA ALA A 295 -8.42 25.12 16.33
C ALA A 295 -9.22 26.43 16.12
N LYS A 296 -9.59 27.12 17.22
CA LYS A 296 -10.49 28.29 17.20
C LYS A 296 -10.09 29.41 16.23
N GLU A 297 -8.79 29.65 16.03
CA GLU A 297 -8.27 30.70 15.12
C GLU A 297 -8.43 30.36 13.62
N ARG A 298 -8.74 29.10 13.28
CA ARG A 298 -8.82 28.63 11.88
C ARG A 298 -10.22 28.19 11.45
N ARG A 299 -11.23 28.43 12.30
CA ARG A 299 -12.65 28.15 12.03
C ARG A 299 -13.20 28.82 10.75
N ALA A 300 -12.51 29.86 10.27
CA ALA A 300 -12.87 30.62 9.07
C ALA A 300 -12.43 29.97 7.74
N GLN A 301 -11.52 28.98 7.77
CA GLN A 301 -11.18 28.24 6.55
C GLN A 301 -12.27 27.20 6.29
N SER A 302 -13.09 27.42 5.26
CA SER A 302 -14.10 26.44 4.87
C SER A 302 -13.41 25.10 4.56
N LEU A 303 -13.86 24.02 5.20
CA LEU A 303 -13.39 22.63 5.01
C LEU A 303 -13.51 22.11 3.57
N GLY A 304 -13.98 22.94 2.63
CA GLY A 304 -14.17 22.54 1.24
C GLY A 304 -15.22 21.44 1.09
N TRP A 305 -16.19 21.33 2.00
CA TRP A 305 -17.24 20.30 1.97
C TRP A 305 -17.94 20.19 0.61
N ARG A 306 -18.12 21.33 -0.07
CA ARG A 306 -18.66 21.41 -1.44
C ARG A 306 -17.84 20.59 -2.46
N TYR A 307 -16.55 20.40 -2.24
CA TYR A 307 -15.64 19.66 -3.12
C TYR A 307 -15.36 18.23 -2.63
N ALA A 308 -15.75 17.89 -1.39
CA ALA A 308 -15.46 16.61 -0.75
C ALA A 308 -16.71 15.71 -0.56
N TRP A 309 -17.91 16.20 -0.87
CA TRP A 309 -19.15 15.43 -0.62
C TRP A 309 -19.19 14.08 -1.34
N TRP A 310 -18.52 13.93 -2.49
CA TRP A 310 -18.46 12.70 -3.27
C TRP A 310 -17.75 11.54 -2.53
N VAL A 311 -16.96 11.84 -1.49
CA VAL A 311 -16.30 10.83 -0.65
C VAL A 311 -17.33 9.98 0.10
N LEU A 312 -18.46 10.58 0.52
CA LEU A 312 -19.53 9.86 1.22
C LEU A 312 -20.19 8.78 0.34
N PRO A 313 -20.76 9.09 -0.85
CA PRO A 313 -21.30 8.07 -1.72
C PRO A 313 -20.21 7.11 -2.23
N TYR A 314 -18.95 7.54 -2.35
CA TYR A 314 -17.84 6.64 -2.67
C TYR A 314 -17.65 5.56 -1.61
N PHE A 315 -17.44 5.93 -0.35
CA PHE A 315 -17.19 4.97 0.73
C PHE A 315 -18.44 4.15 1.05
N ALA A 316 -19.62 4.78 1.08
CA ALA A 316 -20.89 4.09 1.29
C ALA A 316 -21.15 3.09 0.16
N GLY A 317 -20.93 3.48 -1.10
CA GLY A 317 -21.12 2.59 -2.24
C GLY A 317 -20.15 1.42 -2.26
N LEU A 318 -18.86 1.63 -1.93
CA LEU A 318 -17.90 0.53 -1.77
C LEU A 318 -18.36 -0.46 -0.68
N TRP A 319 -18.82 0.05 0.46
CA TRP A 319 -19.33 -0.80 1.54
C TRP A 319 -20.61 -1.55 1.14
N ILE A 320 -21.57 -0.87 0.48
CA ILE A 320 -22.81 -1.47 0.02
C ILE A 320 -22.53 -2.57 -1.03
N CYS A 321 -21.67 -2.31 -2.01
CA CYS A 321 -21.27 -3.34 -2.97
C CYS A 321 -20.67 -4.55 -2.25
N SER A 322 -19.72 -4.33 -1.33
CA SER A 322 -19.16 -5.43 -0.52
C SER A 322 -20.20 -6.16 0.34
N TYR A 323 -21.22 -5.46 0.83
CA TYR A 323 -22.31 -6.04 1.63
C TYR A 323 -23.25 -6.92 0.80
N LEU A 324 -23.59 -6.47 -0.41
CA LEU A 324 -24.43 -7.20 -1.36
C LEU A 324 -23.65 -8.31 -2.08
N GLY A 325 -22.32 -8.20 -2.09
CA GLY A 325 -21.40 -9.08 -2.79
C GLY A 325 -21.31 -10.51 -2.28
N PRO A 326 -20.34 -11.27 -2.80
CA PRO A 326 -20.17 -12.71 -2.56
C PRO A 326 -20.00 -13.11 -1.08
N GLN A 327 -20.53 -14.29 -0.73
CA GLN A 327 -20.47 -14.83 0.64
C GLN A 327 -19.05 -15.19 1.09
N ASN A 328 -18.18 -15.60 0.17
CA ASN A 328 -16.77 -15.88 0.48
C ASN A 328 -15.98 -14.65 0.92
N LEU A 329 -16.51 -13.44 0.66
CA LEU A 329 -15.97 -12.16 1.13
C LEU A 329 -16.75 -11.59 2.34
N GLY A 330 -17.70 -12.35 2.89
CA GLY A 330 -18.55 -11.93 4.01
C GLY A 330 -19.83 -11.18 3.60
N GLY A 331 -20.12 -11.04 2.30
CA GLY A 331 -21.34 -10.41 1.80
C GLY A 331 -22.57 -11.33 1.83
N ARG A 332 -23.74 -10.81 1.43
CA ARG A 332 -25.01 -11.57 1.39
C ARG A 332 -25.12 -12.58 0.25
N GLY A 333 -24.29 -12.46 -0.80
CA GLY A 333 -24.31 -13.31 -1.99
C GLY A 333 -25.40 -12.98 -3.00
N LEU A 334 -25.82 -11.72 -3.09
CA LEU A 334 -26.86 -11.28 -4.04
C LEU A 334 -26.32 -11.16 -5.47
N LEU A 335 -25.03 -10.87 -5.61
CA LEU A 335 -24.33 -10.77 -6.89
C LEU A 335 -23.22 -11.83 -6.99
N PRO A 336 -23.08 -12.52 -8.14
CA PRO A 336 -21.91 -13.35 -8.41
C PRO A 336 -20.61 -12.53 -8.45
N PHE A 337 -19.48 -13.15 -8.13
CA PHE A 337 -18.18 -12.48 -7.95
C PHE A 337 -17.79 -11.55 -9.11
N PHE A 338 -17.79 -12.06 -10.34
CA PHE A 338 -17.40 -11.27 -11.51
C PHE A 338 -18.41 -10.18 -11.89
N TRP A 339 -19.69 -10.41 -11.61
CA TRP A 339 -20.74 -9.40 -11.82
C TRP A 339 -20.60 -8.25 -10.83
N ASP A 340 -20.29 -8.56 -9.57
CA ASP A 340 -20.03 -7.53 -8.56
C ASP A 340 -18.78 -6.72 -8.91
N MET A 341 -17.71 -7.36 -9.40
CA MET A 341 -16.55 -6.63 -9.94
C MET A 341 -16.92 -5.70 -11.09
N ALA A 342 -17.78 -6.13 -12.03
CA ALA A 342 -18.22 -5.28 -13.13
C ALA A 342 -19.07 -4.09 -12.64
N VAL A 343 -19.98 -4.33 -11.70
CA VAL A 343 -20.78 -3.27 -11.04
C VAL A 343 -19.86 -2.29 -10.31
N LEU A 344 -18.86 -2.79 -9.58
CA LEU A 344 -17.89 -1.96 -8.87
C LEU A 344 -17.04 -1.13 -9.83
N ALA A 345 -16.67 -1.68 -10.99
CA ALA A 345 -15.97 -0.93 -12.03
C ALA A 345 -16.83 0.23 -12.57
N ALA A 346 -18.09 -0.05 -12.91
CA ALA A 346 -19.03 0.99 -13.34
C ALA A 346 -19.23 2.07 -12.26
N PHE A 347 -19.47 1.66 -11.01
CA PHE A 347 -19.58 2.54 -9.86
C PHE A 347 -18.32 3.41 -9.68
N SER A 348 -17.13 2.82 -9.79
CA SER A 348 -15.85 3.52 -9.69
C SER A 348 -15.71 4.61 -10.76
N LEU A 349 -16.11 4.32 -12.00
CA LEU A 349 -16.07 5.31 -13.08
C LEU A 349 -17.07 6.46 -12.85
N VAL A 350 -18.26 6.17 -12.32
CA VAL A 350 -19.24 7.18 -11.93
C VAL A 350 -18.69 8.07 -10.82
N ILE A 351 -18.11 7.49 -9.78
CA ILE A 351 -17.48 8.24 -8.68
C ILE A 351 -16.34 9.10 -9.20
N LEU A 352 -15.47 8.55 -10.05
CA LEU A 352 -14.36 9.31 -10.65
C LEU A 352 -14.88 10.51 -11.46
N PHE A 353 -15.95 10.30 -12.24
CA PHE A 353 -16.59 11.38 -13.00
C PHE A 353 -17.15 12.46 -12.07
N VAL A 354 -17.88 12.08 -11.01
CA VAL A 354 -18.44 13.01 -10.02
C VAL A 354 -17.31 13.76 -9.30
N ALA A 355 -16.26 13.08 -8.87
CA ALA A 355 -15.09 13.68 -8.23
C ALA A 355 -14.45 14.75 -9.13
N LEU A 356 -14.23 14.45 -10.42
CA LEU A 356 -13.67 15.39 -11.39
C LEU A 356 -14.59 16.55 -11.77
N ARG A 357 -15.90 16.45 -11.51
CA ARG A 357 -16.88 17.54 -11.71
C ARG A 357 -17.02 18.44 -10.49
N THR A 358 -16.59 17.95 -9.33
CA THR A 358 -16.72 18.61 -8.03
C THR A 358 -15.38 19.10 -7.50
N THR A 359 -14.37 19.20 -8.38
CA THR A 359 -13.06 19.73 -8.03
C THR A 359 -13.12 21.23 -7.74
N VAL A 360 -12.10 21.69 -7.02
CA VAL A 360 -11.86 23.11 -6.82
C VAL A 360 -11.60 23.78 -8.17
N ALA A 361 -12.03 25.04 -8.33
CA ALA A 361 -11.80 25.81 -9.56
C ALA A 361 -10.32 25.80 -9.97
N ASP A 362 -10.06 25.69 -11.26
CA ASP A 362 -8.69 25.54 -11.80
C ASP A 362 -7.77 26.69 -11.37
N GLN A 363 -8.30 27.92 -11.26
CA GLN A 363 -7.52 29.07 -10.81
C GLN A 363 -7.06 28.92 -9.36
N VAL A 364 -7.95 28.53 -8.44
CA VAL A 364 -7.60 28.32 -7.03
C VAL A 364 -6.55 27.21 -6.89
N MET A 365 -6.60 26.18 -7.74
CA MET A 365 -5.58 25.14 -7.77
C MET A 365 -4.23 25.68 -8.26
N ARG A 366 -4.22 26.54 -9.28
CA ARG A 366 -2.99 27.21 -9.77
C ARG A 366 -2.38 28.07 -8.67
N ASP A 367 -3.18 28.93 -8.05
CA ASP A 367 -2.74 29.82 -6.97
C ASP A 367 -2.16 29.02 -5.80
N TYR A 368 -2.79 27.89 -5.45
CA TYR A 368 -2.29 27.00 -4.41
C TYR A 368 -0.93 26.39 -4.78
N VAL A 369 -0.77 25.86 -5.99
CA VAL A 369 0.49 25.26 -6.44
C VAL A 369 1.60 26.31 -6.57
N GLU A 370 1.28 27.51 -7.03
CA GLU A 370 2.21 28.64 -7.05
C GLU A 370 2.65 29.02 -5.64
N SER A 371 1.72 29.05 -4.67
CA SER A 371 2.04 29.32 -3.26
C SER A 371 2.97 28.27 -2.63
N LEU A 372 2.90 27.02 -3.07
CA LEU A 372 3.80 25.95 -2.62
C LEU A 372 5.21 26.09 -3.23
N ASN A 373 5.32 26.64 -4.44
CA ASN A 373 6.59 26.87 -5.12
C ASN A 373 7.23 28.21 -4.76
N ALA A 374 6.46 29.14 -4.18
CA ALA A 374 6.98 30.35 -3.59
C ALA A 374 7.87 29.97 -2.38
N VAL A 375 9.17 29.85 -2.63
CA VAL A 375 10.18 29.70 -1.58
C VAL A 375 9.94 30.80 -0.54
N PRO A 376 9.78 30.49 0.75
CA PRO A 376 9.77 31.54 1.76
C PRO A 376 11.12 32.26 1.62
N GLU A 377 11.10 33.57 1.34
CA GLU A 377 12.30 34.39 1.52
C GLU A 377 12.88 34.03 2.88
N ALA A 378 14.15 33.60 2.90
CA ALA A 378 14.84 33.28 4.12
C ALA A 378 14.65 34.45 5.07
N ALA A 379 13.91 34.23 6.16
CA ALA A 379 13.74 35.25 7.18
C ALA A 379 15.16 35.64 7.65
N PRO A 380 15.49 36.95 7.69
CA PRO A 380 16.83 37.44 7.94
C PRO A 380 17.40 37.01 9.30
#